data_AF-A0A1S8BBV0-F1
#
_entry.id   AF-A0A1S8BBV0-F1
#
_cell.length_a   1.000
_cell.length_b   1.000
_cell.length_c   1.000
_cell.angle_alpha   90.00
_cell.angle_beta   90.00
_cell.angle_gamma   90.00
#
_symmetry.space_group_name_H-M   'P 1'
#
loop_
_entity.id
_entity.type
_entity.pdbx_description
1 polymer ?
#
loop_
_entity_poly.entity_id
_entity_poly.type
_entity_poly.pdbx_seq_one_letter_code
_entity_poly.pdbx_strand_id
1 'polypeptide(L)'
;MESLSETRWDVLIAGTGVEQSLLALALSRSDKKILHVDKNDFYGGPQAAFSLQEVEAWAKRVNEDETKSSLFRHASITQPTPAEPAEDGPKLGFSRSYSLALAPQLLYSRSAILPTLVSSKVYRQVEFLAVGSWWVYSSNTESQAEPSDGSEEGPRSVGRLTKVPNGREDIFSDESIDFKAKRLLMKFLRFVGDYESQEEVWLDYRAVSFADFLSDHFKIPKDMHGPLLALTLSLETPEKTTTEYALPRIANHLRSIGVFGPGFACVIPKWGGLAEISQVACRAQAVGGGIYVLGQGVASVNTDPDTSTEASEDASEARVSAQLTEGDNISTRWIAGSDDDLPSHVESPSTEAVACSRSISVASSTLKQLFPPLAEGAPAPAGAVVSFPAGSLNVEGSTEHPPVYVFVHSSDTGECPAGQTVLYAFASPSGEEGVKLLDAAVAALLQSIEGESTPKILWSVHYEQYSRSGNDAPATTHDSIVAFPPPSLDLKFDDSMLDHVRTMWEKIMGDEADPNFFMRFEDREEIDDDDYE
;
A
#
# COMPACT_ATOMS: atom_id res chain seq x y z
N MET A 1 28.73 19.40 17.40
CA MET A 1 28.07 18.09 17.28
C MET A 1 29.18 17.08 17.46
N GLU A 2 29.08 16.20 18.45
CA GLU A 2 29.99 15.06 18.59
C GLU A 2 29.91 14.21 17.30
N SER A 3 31.00 13.54 16.93
CA SER A 3 30.94 12.67 15.76
C SER A 3 29.98 11.49 16.00
N LEU A 4 29.44 10.90 14.93
CA LEU A 4 28.52 9.76 15.04
C LEU A 4 29.13 8.59 15.83
N SER A 5 30.44 8.40 15.71
CA SER A 5 31.22 7.33 16.35
C SER A 5 31.61 7.64 17.80
N GLU A 6 31.69 8.91 18.19
CA GLU A 6 31.93 9.32 19.59
C GLU A 6 30.64 9.25 20.43
N THR A 7 29.47 9.34 19.78
CA THR A 7 28.18 9.32 20.46
C THR A 7 27.80 7.90 20.86
N ARG A 8 27.44 7.70 22.13
CA ARG A 8 26.79 6.48 22.61
C ARG A 8 25.28 6.56 22.36
N TRP A 9 24.78 5.79 21.40
CA TRP A 9 23.38 5.80 20.97
C TRP A 9 22.52 4.85 21.80
N ASP A 10 21.27 5.18 22.04
CA ASP A 10 20.34 4.22 22.67
C ASP A 10 19.73 3.30 21.61
N VAL A 11 19.40 3.85 20.44
CA VAL A 11 18.78 3.11 19.34
C VAL A 11 19.41 3.53 18.01
N LEU A 12 19.80 2.54 17.22
CA LEU A 12 20.10 2.67 15.80
C LEU A 12 18.91 2.10 15.01
N ILE A 13 18.28 2.91 14.17
CA ILE A 13 17.20 2.47 13.26
C ILE A 13 17.77 2.44 11.83
N ALA A 14 17.64 1.30 11.15
CA ALA A 14 18.12 1.06 9.80
C ALA A 14 16.96 0.92 8.81
N GLY A 15 16.95 1.79 7.80
CA GLY A 15 15.88 1.92 6.81
C GLY A 15 14.76 2.84 7.28
N THR A 16 14.15 3.55 6.35
CA THR A 16 13.03 4.50 6.58
C THR A 16 11.71 3.98 6.03
N GLY A 17 11.53 2.66 6.02
CA GLY A 17 10.23 2.04 5.78
C GLY A 17 9.17 2.49 6.78
N VAL A 18 7.91 2.13 6.53
CA VAL A 18 6.77 2.60 7.34
C VAL A 18 6.92 2.21 8.81
N GLU A 19 7.24 0.94 9.11
CA GLU A 19 7.39 0.47 10.49
C GLU A 19 8.60 1.11 11.20
N GLN A 20 9.74 1.22 10.53
CA GLN A 20 10.92 1.91 11.08
C GLN A 20 10.64 3.39 11.38
N SER A 21 9.91 4.06 10.48
CA SER A 21 9.52 5.46 10.65
C SER A 21 8.52 5.63 11.79
N LEU A 22 7.56 4.71 11.94
CA LEU A 22 6.61 4.72 13.04
C LEU A 22 7.26 4.40 14.39
N LEU A 23 8.27 3.52 14.41
CA LEU A 23 9.10 3.29 15.61
C LEU A 23 9.86 4.56 15.99
N ALA A 24 10.46 5.24 15.01
CA ALA A 24 11.09 6.54 15.20
C ALA A 24 10.10 7.56 15.79
N LEU A 25 8.86 7.60 15.30
CA LEU A 25 7.80 8.44 15.87
C LEU A 25 7.46 8.02 17.31
N ALA A 26 7.28 6.73 17.59
CA ALA A 26 6.98 6.24 18.94
C ALA A 26 8.08 6.59 19.97
N LEU A 27 9.34 6.60 19.53
CA LEU A 27 10.49 6.96 20.36
C LEU A 27 10.80 8.47 20.38
N SER A 28 10.12 9.29 19.58
CA SER A 28 10.44 10.73 19.39
C SER A 28 10.32 11.60 20.64
N ARG A 29 9.68 11.10 21.71
CA ARG A 29 9.51 11.80 22.99
C ARG A 29 10.00 10.96 24.18
N SER A 30 10.97 10.07 23.93
CA SER A 30 11.53 9.16 24.95
C SER A 30 12.82 9.65 25.59
N ASP A 31 13.32 10.83 25.22
CA ASP A 31 14.65 11.37 25.59
C ASP A 31 15.86 10.48 25.21
N LYS A 32 15.62 9.40 24.45
CA LYS A 32 16.67 8.50 23.96
C LYS A 32 17.45 9.11 22.80
N LYS A 33 18.77 8.87 22.77
CA LYS A 33 19.62 9.22 21.63
C LYS A 33 19.40 8.24 20.49
N ILE A 34 18.79 8.71 19.41
CA ILE A 34 18.41 7.86 18.27
C ILE A 34 19.17 8.29 17.03
N LEU A 35 19.86 7.34 16.40
CA LEU A 35 20.45 7.47 15.07
C LEU A 35 19.58 6.69 14.09
N HIS A 36 19.09 7.36 13.05
CA HIS A 36 18.24 6.75 12.03
C HIS A 36 18.91 6.88 10.67
N VAL A 37 19.29 5.75 10.10
CA VAL A 37 20.06 5.69 8.84
C VAL A 37 19.26 4.98 7.75
N ASP A 38 19.47 5.35 6.50
CA ASP A 38 18.93 4.63 5.34
C ASP A 38 20.01 4.51 4.27
N LYS A 39 20.15 3.31 3.69
CA LYS A 39 21.06 3.07 2.56
C LYS A 39 20.66 3.84 1.30
N ASN A 40 19.38 4.22 1.19
CA ASN A 40 18.85 5.00 0.08
C ASN A 40 19.07 6.50 0.29
N ASP A 41 19.08 7.25 -0.81
CA ASP A 41 19.12 8.71 -0.84
C ASP A 41 17.73 9.37 -0.70
N PHE A 42 16.71 8.58 -0.36
CA PHE A 42 15.31 8.98 -0.21
C PHE A 42 14.66 8.28 0.99
N TYR A 43 13.52 8.83 1.45
CA TYR A 43 12.71 8.26 2.52
C TYR A 43 11.65 7.28 2.01
N GLY A 44 11.15 6.41 2.89
CA GLY A 44 9.94 5.61 2.70
C GLY A 44 10.20 4.18 2.25
N GLY A 45 11.45 3.84 1.93
CA GLY A 45 11.85 2.48 1.55
C GLY A 45 10.94 1.89 0.45
N PRO A 46 10.27 0.74 0.69
CA PRO A 46 9.39 0.13 -0.31
C PRO A 46 8.12 0.94 -0.65
N GLN A 47 7.80 1.94 0.15
CA GLN A 47 6.63 2.79 0.02
C GLN A 47 6.98 4.17 -0.52
N ALA A 48 8.23 4.40 -0.94
CA ALA A 48 8.70 5.67 -1.47
C ALA A 48 7.85 6.17 -2.65
N ALA A 49 7.82 7.50 -2.81
CA ALA A 49 7.16 8.18 -3.91
C ALA A 49 8.15 9.08 -4.63
N PHE A 50 8.06 9.10 -5.97
CA PHE A 50 9.10 9.67 -6.82
C PHE A 50 8.54 10.59 -7.91
N SER A 51 9.29 11.63 -8.24
CA SER A 51 9.15 12.34 -9.52
C SER A 51 9.55 11.45 -10.70
N LEU A 52 9.20 11.84 -11.93
CA LEU A 52 9.50 11.03 -13.13
C LEU A 52 11.01 10.68 -13.26
N GLN A 53 11.88 11.67 -13.05
CA GLN A 53 13.35 11.49 -13.08
C GLN A 53 13.85 10.59 -11.94
N GLU A 54 13.24 10.66 -10.75
CA GLU A 54 13.61 9.79 -9.63
C GLU A 54 13.19 8.35 -9.91
N VAL A 55 12.04 8.12 -10.57
CA VAL A 55 11.66 6.77 -11.03
C VAL A 55 12.65 6.24 -12.07
N GLU A 56 13.13 7.07 -13.01
CA GLU A 56 14.17 6.66 -13.97
C GLU A 56 15.47 6.24 -13.28
N ALA A 57 15.94 7.03 -12.31
CA ALA A 57 17.13 6.71 -11.54
C ALA A 57 16.94 5.45 -10.68
N TRP A 58 15.78 5.32 -10.03
CA TRP A 58 15.41 4.15 -9.24
C TRP A 58 15.35 2.87 -10.09
N ALA A 59 14.68 2.91 -11.25
CA ALA A 59 14.55 1.76 -12.15
C ALA A 59 15.93 1.27 -12.65
N LYS A 60 16.83 2.21 -12.95
CA LYS A 60 18.22 1.88 -13.30
C LYS A 60 18.94 1.17 -12.15
N ARG A 61 18.86 1.70 -10.92
CA ARG A 61 19.49 1.09 -9.73
C ARG A 61 18.96 -0.32 -9.46
N VAL A 62 17.64 -0.51 -9.55
CA VAL A 62 16.99 -1.81 -9.37
C VAL A 62 17.52 -2.86 -10.35
N ASN A 63 17.79 -2.49 -11.60
CA ASN A 63 18.29 -3.41 -12.61
C ASN A 63 19.82 -3.58 -12.60
N GLU A 64 20.58 -2.67 -11.98
CA GLU A 64 22.04 -2.81 -11.84
C GLU A 64 22.44 -3.73 -10.68
N ASP A 65 21.60 -3.85 -9.64
CA ASP A 65 21.88 -4.65 -8.43
C ASP A 65 21.30 -6.08 -8.50
N GLU A 66 21.46 -6.78 -9.63
CA GLU A 66 20.97 -8.17 -9.83
C GLU A 66 21.58 -9.18 -8.84
N THR A 67 22.65 -8.81 -8.12
CA THR A 67 23.37 -9.66 -7.17
C THR A 67 22.88 -9.56 -5.72
N LYS A 68 21.92 -8.68 -5.40
CA LYS A 68 21.38 -8.52 -4.05
C LYS A 68 19.90 -8.86 -3.96
N SER A 69 19.50 -9.31 -2.78
CA SER A 69 18.12 -9.50 -2.34
C SER A 69 17.37 -8.15 -2.30
N SER A 70 17.13 -7.51 -3.44
CA SER A 70 16.29 -6.32 -3.52
C SER A 70 14.82 -6.73 -3.53
N LEU A 71 14.00 -5.93 -2.83
CA LEU A 71 12.54 -6.05 -2.83
C LEU A 71 11.90 -5.77 -4.20
N PHE A 72 12.62 -5.08 -5.09
CA PHE A 72 12.15 -4.72 -6.42
C PHE A 72 13.04 -5.30 -7.50
N ARG A 73 12.44 -5.72 -8.62
CA ARG A 73 13.14 -6.26 -9.81
C ARG A 73 12.43 -5.87 -11.10
N HIS A 74 13.12 -6.08 -12.22
CA HIS A 74 12.60 -5.97 -13.59
C HIS A 74 11.88 -4.64 -13.87
N ALA A 75 12.46 -3.53 -13.41
CA ALA A 75 11.88 -2.21 -13.59
C ALA A 75 12.04 -1.74 -15.05
N SER A 76 10.96 -1.38 -15.74
CA SER A 76 10.99 -0.95 -17.13
C SER A 76 10.07 0.23 -17.37
N ILE A 77 10.61 1.30 -17.96
CA ILE A 77 9.89 2.54 -18.26
C ILE A 77 9.55 2.58 -19.74
N THR A 78 8.29 2.87 -20.04
CA THR A 78 7.78 3.04 -21.39
C THR A 78 7.19 4.44 -21.54
N GLN A 79 7.68 5.17 -22.54
CA GLN A 79 7.09 6.44 -22.95
C GLN A 79 6.61 6.30 -24.40
N PRO A 80 5.30 6.41 -24.68
CA PRO A 80 4.79 6.30 -26.05
C PRO A 80 5.41 7.37 -26.95
N THR A 81 6.03 6.94 -28.06
CA THR A 81 6.56 7.85 -29.07
C THR A 81 5.39 8.62 -29.71
N PRO A 82 5.43 9.97 -29.77
CA PRO A 82 4.40 10.73 -30.47
C PRO A 82 4.31 10.27 -31.93
N ALA A 83 3.13 9.81 -32.37
CA ALA A 83 2.93 9.34 -33.74
C ALA A 83 3.21 10.43 -34.78
N GLU A 84 3.00 11.70 -34.41
CA GLU A 84 3.40 12.92 -35.11
C GLU A 84 3.60 14.04 -34.07
N PRO A 85 4.45 15.05 -34.31
CA PRO A 85 4.57 16.21 -33.43
C PRO A 85 3.33 17.11 -33.58
N ALA A 86 2.19 16.66 -33.05
CA ALA A 86 1.06 17.56 -32.82
C ALA A 86 1.46 18.54 -31.71
N GLU A 87 1.63 19.82 -32.05
CA GLU A 87 1.99 20.86 -31.09
C GLU A 87 0.98 20.95 -29.92
N ASP A 88 -0.27 20.51 -30.13
CA ASP A 88 -1.41 20.65 -29.21
C ASP A 88 -1.90 19.35 -28.54
N GLY A 89 -1.17 18.23 -28.65
CA GLY A 89 -1.53 16.99 -27.95
C GLY A 89 -1.29 17.04 -26.44
N PRO A 90 -1.99 16.24 -25.61
CA PRO A 90 -1.70 16.12 -24.18
C PRO A 90 -0.27 15.61 -23.96
N LYS A 91 0.44 16.24 -23.04
CA LYS A 91 1.86 16.02 -22.76
C LYS A 91 2.07 15.81 -21.26
N LEU A 92 3.15 15.12 -20.90
CA LEU A 92 3.63 15.09 -19.52
C LEU A 92 3.98 16.51 -19.05
N GLY A 93 3.77 16.77 -17.76
CA GLY A 93 4.29 17.95 -17.09
C GLY A 93 5.78 17.81 -16.79
N PHE A 94 6.32 18.77 -16.03
CA PHE A 94 7.70 18.70 -15.56
C PHE A 94 7.88 17.58 -14.55
N SER A 95 9.06 16.94 -14.49
CA SER A 95 9.31 15.80 -13.59
C SER A 95 8.80 16.00 -12.14
N ARG A 96 9.10 17.16 -11.54
CA ARG A 96 8.77 17.48 -10.14
C ARG A 96 7.29 17.74 -9.87
N SER A 97 6.44 17.80 -10.89
CA SER A 97 4.99 17.89 -10.68
C SER A 97 4.34 16.52 -10.46
N TYR A 98 5.15 15.48 -10.28
CA TYR A 98 4.72 14.12 -10.02
C TYR A 98 5.28 13.62 -8.69
N SER A 99 4.48 12.84 -7.98
CA SER A 99 4.88 12.07 -6.80
C SER A 99 4.27 10.68 -6.92
N LEU A 100 4.99 9.75 -7.51
CA LEU A 100 4.51 8.44 -7.92
C LEU A 100 4.91 7.39 -6.88
N ALA A 101 3.96 6.96 -6.05
CA ALA A 101 4.17 5.93 -5.05
C ALA A 101 4.50 4.56 -5.67
N LEU A 102 5.54 3.88 -5.17
CA LEU A 102 5.86 2.50 -5.55
C LEU A 102 4.87 1.46 -4.99
N ALA A 103 4.23 1.77 -3.87
CA ALA A 103 3.27 0.85 -3.27
C ALA A 103 2.12 1.60 -2.60
N PRO A 104 1.22 2.23 -3.38
CA PRO A 104 0.05 2.85 -2.80
C PRO A 104 -0.85 1.78 -2.20
N GLN A 105 -1.33 2.06 -1.00
CA GLN A 105 -2.23 1.20 -0.24
C GLN A 105 -3.47 1.99 0.18
N LEU A 106 -4.60 1.30 0.26
CA LEU A 106 -5.83 1.87 0.79
C LEU A 106 -5.81 1.91 2.32
N LEU A 107 -6.10 3.08 2.88
CA LEU A 107 -6.34 3.23 4.32
C LEU A 107 -7.84 3.20 4.58
N TYR A 108 -8.33 2.08 5.10
CA TYR A 108 -9.72 2.02 5.57
C TYR A 108 -9.94 3.05 6.69
N SER A 109 -11.09 3.70 6.71
CA SER A 109 -11.40 4.78 7.67
C SER A 109 -11.41 4.31 9.14
N ARG A 110 -11.48 2.99 9.36
CA ARG A 110 -11.35 2.36 10.69
C ARG A 110 -9.95 1.81 11.00
N SER A 111 -9.00 1.94 10.09
CA SER A 111 -7.61 1.52 10.33
C SER A 111 -7.05 2.25 11.56
N ALA A 112 -6.33 1.51 12.39
CA ALA A 112 -5.78 1.99 13.65
C ALA A 112 -4.70 3.05 13.45
N ILE A 113 -4.10 3.15 12.25
CA ILE A 113 -3.10 4.19 11.94
C ILE A 113 -3.70 5.60 11.99
N LEU A 114 -4.94 5.78 11.56
CA LEU A 114 -5.56 7.11 11.51
C LEU A 114 -5.71 7.75 12.91
N PRO A 115 -6.32 7.10 13.92
CA PRO A 115 -6.33 7.64 15.29
C PRO A 115 -4.94 7.68 15.93
N THR A 116 -4.01 6.83 15.51
CA THR A 116 -2.60 6.87 15.98
C THR A 116 -1.89 8.14 15.49
N LEU A 117 -2.06 8.54 14.23
CA LEU A 117 -1.52 9.80 13.69
C LEU A 117 -2.13 11.03 14.38
N VAL A 118 -3.42 10.96 14.77
CA VAL A 118 -4.08 12.01 15.53
C VAL A 118 -3.50 12.12 16.95
N SER A 119 -3.44 11.00 17.67
CA SER A 119 -2.96 10.96 19.06
C SER A 119 -1.46 11.26 19.21
N SER A 120 -0.66 11.00 18.17
CA SER A 120 0.76 11.39 18.11
C SER A 120 0.98 12.82 17.58
N LYS A 121 -0.10 13.58 17.33
CA LYS A 121 -0.06 14.99 16.86
C LYS A 121 0.57 15.21 15.48
N VAL A 122 0.96 14.14 14.78
CA VAL A 122 1.57 14.25 13.45
C VAL A 122 0.58 14.49 12.32
N TYR A 123 -0.72 14.25 12.57
CA TYR A 123 -1.81 14.52 11.61
C TYR A 123 -1.79 15.95 11.04
N ARG A 124 -1.19 16.91 11.75
CA ARG A 124 -1.07 18.32 11.33
C ARG A 124 -0.25 18.51 10.04
N GLN A 125 0.51 17.50 9.64
CA GLN A 125 1.42 17.55 8.50
C GLN A 125 1.01 16.61 7.36
N VAL A 126 -0.10 15.89 7.51
CA VAL A 126 -0.59 14.95 6.49
C VAL A 126 -2.06 15.23 6.18
N GLU A 127 -2.37 15.31 4.89
CA GLU A 127 -3.72 15.51 4.40
C GLU A 127 -4.23 14.23 3.75
N PHE A 128 -5.49 13.90 3.99
CA PHE A 128 -6.15 12.71 3.45
C PHE A 128 -7.30 13.09 2.52
N LEU A 129 -7.47 12.32 1.45
CA LEU A 129 -8.58 12.45 0.51
C LEU A 129 -9.36 11.14 0.44
N ALA A 130 -10.67 11.24 0.18
CA ALA A 130 -11.56 10.09 0.09
C ALA A 130 -11.29 9.25 -1.17
N VAL A 131 -11.36 7.93 -1.02
CA VAL A 131 -11.44 6.95 -2.12
C VAL A 131 -12.89 6.54 -2.26
N GLY A 132 -13.53 6.95 -3.34
CA GLY A 132 -14.98 6.95 -3.44
C GLY A 132 -15.59 5.65 -3.95
N SER A 133 -15.33 5.31 -5.21
CA SER A 133 -16.09 4.27 -5.90
C SER A 133 -15.24 3.04 -6.21
N TRP A 134 -15.86 1.87 -6.03
CA TRP A 134 -15.35 0.61 -6.57
C TRP A 134 -16.08 0.33 -7.87
N TRP A 135 -15.37 -0.20 -8.86
CA TRP A 135 -15.89 -0.53 -10.17
C TRP A 135 -15.50 -1.96 -10.52
N VAL A 136 -16.41 -2.69 -11.15
CA VAL A 136 -16.15 -4.03 -11.68
C VAL A 136 -16.24 -3.97 -13.20
N TYR A 137 -15.19 -4.44 -13.87
CA TYR A 137 -15.17 -4.61 -15.31
C TYR A 137 -15.89 -5.88 -15.74
N SER A 138 -16.67 -5.79 -16.81
CA SER A 138 -17.31 -6.92 -17.48
C SER A 138 -17.03 -6.87 -18.97
N SER A 139 -16.53 -7.98 -19.53
CA SER A 139 -16.38 -8.11 -20.98
C SER A 139 -17.73 -8.38 -21.65
N ASN A 140 -17.96 -7.77 -22.81
CA ASN A 140 -19.20 -7.97 -23.57
C ASN A 140 -19.29 -9.35 -24.27
N THR A 141 -18.27 -10.20 -24.15
CA THR A 141 -18.26 -11.54 -24.76
C THR A 141 -19.28 -12.51 -24.15
N GLU A 142 -19.76 -12.27 -22.93
CA GLU A 142 -20.76 -13.15 -22.28
C GLU A 142 -22.20 -12.96 -22.82
N SER A 143 -22.44 -11.92 -23.65
CA SER A 143 -23.77 -11.59 -24.17
C SER A 143 -24.10 -12.18 -25.55
N GLN A 144 -23.25 -13.05 -26.12
CA GLN A 144 -23.53 -13.66 -27.42
C GLN A 144 -24.56 -14.80 -27.29
N ALA A 145 -25.84 -14.43 -27.33
CA ALA A 145 -26.81 -15.23 -28.07
C ALA A 145 -26.31 -15.33 -29.54
N GLU A 146 -26.38 -16.53 -30.11
CA GLU A 146 -25.98 -16.91 -31.47
C GLU A 146 -26.07 -15.76 -32.50
N PRO A 147 -25.01 -15.50 -33.30
CA PRO A 147 -25.04 -14.45 -34.31
C PRO A 147 -26.00 -14.85 -35.44
N SER A 148 -27.13 -14.14 -35.54
CA SER A 148 -27.94 -14.13 -36.75
C SER A 148 -27.27 -13.25 -37.81
N ASP A 149 -26.79 -13.89 -38.87
CA ASP A 149 -26.41 -13.34 -40.19
C ASP A 149 -25.42 -12.16 -40.27
N GLY A 150 -24.15 -12.51 -40.50
CA GLY A 150 -23.49 -12.21 -41.79
C GLY A 150 -23.35 -10.76 -42.26
N SER A 151 -23.13 -9.78 -41.37
CA SER A 151 -22.75 -8.43 -41.79
C SER A 151 -21.48 -7.92 -41.12
N GLU A 152 -20.76 -7.11 -41.90
CA GLU A 152 -19.37 -6.68 -41.81
C GLU A 152 -19.00 -5.93 -40.52
N GLU A 153 -17.73 -6.08 -40.09
CA GLU A 153 -16.97 -5.29 -39.10
C GLU A 153 -17.78 -4.30 -38.24
N GLY A 154 -18.48 -4.82 -37.23
CA GLY A 154 -19.08 -4.03 -36.16
C GLY A 154 -18.02 -3.43 -35.21
N PRO A 155 -18.34 -2.35 -34.47
CA PRO A 155 -17.40 -1.71 -33.56
C PRO A 155 -16.92 -2.73 -32.51
N ARG A 156 -15.59 -2.77 -32.27
CA ARG A 156 -14.95 -3.60 -31.23
C ARG A 156 -15.81 -3.58 -29.96
N SER A 157 -16.21 -4.73 -29.44
CA SER A 157 -17.07 -4.79 -28.26
C SER A 157 -16.33 -4.25 -27.03
N VAL A 158 -16.55 -2.99 -26.70
CA VAL A 158 -15.92 -2.30 -25.57
C VAL A 158 -16.52 -2.85 -24.27
N GLY A 159 -15.70 -3.38 -23.36
CA GLY A 159 -16.20 -3.84 -22.06
C GLY A 159 -16.77 -2.70 -21.21
N ARG A 160 -17.58 -3.04 -20.21
CA ARG A 160 -18.34 -2.08 -19.40
C ARG A 160 -17.86 -2.07 -17.95
N LEU A 161 -17.82 -0.88 -17.35
CA LEU A 161 -17.59 -0.70 -15.92
C LEU A 161 -18.93 -0.52 -15.19
N THR A 162 -19.13 -1.29 -14.12
CA THR A 162 -20.30 -1.19 -13.25
C THR A 162 -19.85 -0.80 -11.85
N LYS A 163 -20.47 0.24 -11.28
CA LYS A 163 -20.15 0.70 -9.93
C LYS A 163 -20.63 -0.33 -8.91
N VAL A 164 -19.79 -0.67 -7.94
CA VAL A 164 -20.16 -1.48 -6.77
C VAL A 164 -21.07 -0.65 -5.87
N PRO A 165 -22.25 -1.16 -5.49
CA PRO A 165 -23.15 -0.49 -4.55
C PRO A 165 -22.46 -0.23 -3.20
N ASN A 166 -22.49 1.02 -2.72
CA ASN A 166 -21.86 1.42 -1.45
C ASN A 166 -22.72 1.06 -0.22
N GLY A 167 -23.93 0.55 -0.42
CA GLY A 167 -24.78 0.18 0.69
C GLY A 167 -26.16 -0.28 0.30
N ARG A 168 -27.01 -0.38 1.32
CA ARG A 168 -28.38 -0.86 1.19
C ARG A 168 -29.18 -0.05 0.17
N GLU A 169 -29.11 1.28 0.23
CA GLU A 169 -29.88 2.17 -0.65
C GLU A 169 -29.53 1.95 -2.12
N ASP A 170 -28.23 1.94 -2.45
CA ASP A 170 -27.73 1.66 -3.79
C ASP A 170 -28.24 0.32 -4.32
N ILE A 171 -28.13 -0.76 -3.52
CA ILE A 171 -28.63 -2.10 -3.89
C ILE A 171 -30.13 -2.07 -4.17
N PHE A 172 -30.93 -1.37 -3.35
CA PHE A 172 -32.37 -1.30 -3.57
C PHE A 172 -32.74 -0.47 -4.80
N SER A 173 -31.98 0.58 -5.10
CA SER A 173 -32.18 1.44 -6.27
C SER A 173 -31.73 0.82 -7.59
N ASP A 174 -30.83 -0.17 -7.57
CA ASP A 174 -30.29 -0.77 -8.78
C ASP A 174 -31.32 -1.66 -9.50
N GLU A 175 -31.82 -1.22 -10.65
CA GLU A 175 -32.82 -1.96 -11.44
C GLU A 175 -32.23 -3.19 -12.16
N SER A 176 -30.90 -3.31 -12.25
CA SER A 176 -30.25 -4.46 -12.88
C SER A 176 -30.25 -5.70 -11.98
N ILE A 177 -30.44 -5.53 -10.67
CA ILE A 177 -30.46 -6.63 -9.70
C ILE A 177 -31.91 -7.07 -9.46
N ASP A 178 -32.21 -8.35 -9.67
CA ASP A 178 -33.55 -8.85 -9.41
C ASP A 178 -33.91 -8.87 -7.90
N PHE A 179 -35.21 -8.93 -7.59
CA PHE A 179 -35.67 -8.87 -6.20
C PHE A 179 -35.17 -10.04 -5.33
N LYS A 180 -34.96 -11.22 -5.92
CA LYS A 180 -34.46 -12.40 -5.22
C LYS A 180 -32.99 -12.22 -4.87
N ALA A 181 -32.17 -11.79 -5.81
CA ALA A 181 -30.76 -11.45 -5.65
C ALA A 181 -30.57 -10.33 -4.63
N LYS A 182 -31.37 -9.25 -4.69
CA LYS A 182 -31.36 -8.18 -3.65
C LYS A 182 -31.58 -8.75 -2.25
N ARG A 183 -32.56 -9.66 -2.08
CA ARG A 183 -32.84 -10.28 -0.78
C ARG A 183 -31.68 -11.14 -0.28
N LEU A 184 -31.04 -11.91 -1.16
CA LEU A 184 -29.90 -12.77 -0.81
C LEU A 184 -28.67 -11.93 -0.45
N LEU A 185 -28.37 -10.90 -1.24
CA LEU A 185 -27.28 -9.96 -0.95
C LEU A 185 -27.51 -9.25 0.38
N MET A 186 -28.72 -8.75 0.65
CA MET A 186 -29.03 -8.13 1.94
C MET A 186 -28.94 -9.10 3.12
N LYS A 187 -29.23 -10.39 2.94
CA LYS A 187 -29.01 -11.41 3.96
C LYS A 187 -27.51 -11.57 4.24
N PHE A 188 -26.71 -11.67 3.19
CA PHE A 188 -25.25 -11.80 3.31
C PHE A 188 -24.61 -10.57 3.95
N LEU A 189 -24.94 -9.35 3.50
CA LEU A 189 -24.36 -8.12 4.06
C LEU A 189 -24.69 -7.94 5.55
N ARG A 190 -25.88 -8.34 5.99
CA ARG A 190 -26.23 -8.36 7.42
C ARG A 190 -25.41 -9.36 8.20
N PHE A 191 -25.17 -10.54 7.63
CA PHE A 191 -24.29 -11.54 8.23
C PHE A 191 -22.87 -11.00 8.36
N VAL A 192 -22.28 -10.47 7.29
CA VAL A 192 -20.91 -9.92 7.28
C VAL A 192 -20.72 -8.79 8.29
N GLY A 193 -21.76 -7.99 8.55
CA GLY A 193 -21.70 -6.92 9.53
C GLY A 193 -21.34 -7.36 10.97
N ASP A 194 -21.57 -8.64 11.31
CA ASP A 194 -21.35 -9.23 12.63
C ASP A 194 -20.97 -10.72 12.51
N TYR A 195 -20.09 -11.05 11.56
CA TYR A 195 -19.76 -12.44 11.23
C TYR A 195 -18.93 -13.11 12.33
N GLU A 196 -18.15 -12.35 13.10
CA GLU A 196 -17.34 -12.83 14.23
C GLU A 196 -18.23 -13.40 15.35
N SER A 197 -19.43 -12.87 15.52
CA SER A 197 -20.41 -13.37 16.49
C SER A 197 -21.24 -14.56 15.97
N GLN A 198 -21.00 -15.00 14.73
CA GLN A 198 -21.77 -16.01 14.01
C GLN A 198 -20.86 -17.14 13.48
N GLU A 199 -19.92 -17.61 14.30
CA GLU A 199 -18.95 -18.64 13.94
C GLU A 199 -19.60 -19.91 13.39
N GLU A 200 -20.78 -20.29 13.90
CA GLU A 200 -21.53 -21.46 13.44
C GLU A 200 -21.96 -21.40 11.97
N VAL A 201 -21.94 -20.21 11.36
CA VAL A 201 -22.35 -19.99 9.97
C VAL A 201 -21.19 -20.21 9.00
N TRP A 202 -19.95 -19.89 9.40
CA TRP A 202 -18.82 -19.78 8.47
C TRP A 202 -17.56 -20.53 8.90
N LEU A 203 -17.40 -20.90 10.17
CA LEU A 203 -16.17 -21.52 10.67
C LEU A 203 -15.89 -22.87 10.00
N ASP A 204 -16.93 -23.68 9.77
CA ASP A 204 -16.83 -24.94 9.01
C ASP A 204 -16.48 -24.72 7.53
N TYR A 205 -16.68 -23.50 7.02
CA TYR A 205 -16.39 -23.09 5.64
C TYR A 205 -15.10 -22.26 5.52
N ARG A 206 -14.34 -22.06 6.60
CA ARG A 206 -13.18 -21.16 6.64
C ARG A 206 -12.18 -21.35 5.49
N ALA A 207 -11.87 -22.61 5.17
CA ALA A 207 -10.92 -23.00 4.13
C ALA A 207 -11.58 -23.22 2.75
N VAL A 208 -12.91 -23.15 2.67
CA VAL A 208 -13.65 -23.23 1.41
C VAL A 208 -13.47 -21.92 0.65
N SER A 209 -13.42 -22.00 -0.69
CA SER A 209 -13.36 -20.82 -1.53
C SER A 209 -14.55 -19.90 -1.23
N PHE A 210 -14.30 -18.60 -1.21
CA PHE A 210 -15.34 -17.63 -0.90
C PHE A 210 -16.45 -17.65 -1.97
N ALA A 211 -16.11 -17.93 -3.23
CA ALA A 211 -17.07 -18.09 -4.31
C ALA A 211 -18.02 -19.29 -4.08
N ASP A 212 -17.51 -20.41 -3.58
CA ASP A 212 -18.34 -21.56 -3.22
C ASP A 212 -19.17 -21.26 -1.98
N PHE A 213 -18.62 -20.57 -0.98
CA PHE A 213 -19.40 -20.14 0.19
C PHE A 213 -20.59 -19.24 -0.19
N LEU A 214 -20.38 -18.29 -1.12
CA LEU A 214 -21.45 -17.45 -1.66
C LEU A 214 -22.52 -18.27 -2.38
N SER A 215 -22.11 -19.22 -3.24
CA SER A 215 -23.02 -20.05 -4.05
C SER A 215 -23.77 -21.09 -3.22
N ASP A 216 -23.07 -21.79 -2.33
CA ASP A 216 -23.55 -23.00 -1.69
C ASP A 216 -24.21 -22.70 -0.36
N HIS A 217 -23.69 -21.75 0.42
CA HIS A 217 -24.29 -21.38 1.70
C HIS A 217 -25.31 -20.25 1.53
N PHE A 218 -24.90 -19.12 0.93
CA PHE A 218 -25.76 -17.94 0.79
C PHE A 218 -26.67 -17.96 -0.44
N LYS A 219 -26.45 -18.89 -1.38
CA LYS A 219 -27.21 -19.03 -2.64
C LYS A 219 -27.15 -17.80 -3.54
N ILE A 220 -26.10 -16.98 -3.43
CA ILE A 220 -25.89 -15.79 -4.25
C ILE A 220 -25.49 -16.23 -5.68
N PRO A 221 -26.20 -15.75 -6.72
CA PRO A 221 -25.87 -16.03 -8.12
C PRO A 221 -24.44 -15.60 -8.50
N LYS A 222 -23.78 -16.36 -9.38
CA LYS A 222 -22.36 -16.16 -9.76
C LYS A 222 -22.10 -14.80 -10.42
N ASP A 223 -23.02 -14.32 -11.23
CA ASP A 223 -23.01 -12.99 -11.85
C ASP A 223 -22.98 -11.84 -10.81
N MET A 224 -23.40 -12.11 -9.57
CA MET A 224 -23.37 -11.15 -8.46
C MET A 224 -22.13 -11.28 -7.56
N HIS A 225 -21.21 -12.20 -7.86
CA HIS A 225 -20.00 -12.38 -7.05
C HIS A 225 -18.98 -11.28 -7.25
N GLY A 226 -18.88 -10.73 -8.47
CA GLY A 226 -17.88 -9.74 -8.85
C GLY A 226 -17.75 -8.57 -7.86
N PRO A 227 -18.85 -7.88 -7.51
CA PRO A 227 -18.81 -6.81 -6.52
C PRO A 227 -18.28 -7.25 -5.14
N LEU A 228 -18.66 -8.43 -4.65
CA LEU A 228 -18.20 -8.94 -3.35
C LEU A 228 -16.72 -9.37 -3.38
N LEU A 229 -16.29 -10.01 -4.47
CA LEU A 229 -14.89 -10.38 -4.69
C LEU A 229 -14.00 -9.14 -4.81
N ALA A 230 -14.47 -8.08 -5.48
CA ALA A 230 -13.73 -6.82 -5.59
C ALA A 230 -13.44 -6.16 -4.22
N LEU A 231 -14.32 -6.35 -3.23
CA LEU A 231 -14.10 -5.85 -1.87
C LEU A 231 -13.04 -6.65 -1.09
N THR A 232 -12.67 -7.84 -1.55
CA THR A 232 -11.62 -8.65 -0.93
C THR A 232 -10.22 -8.16 -1.28
N LEU A 233 -10.05 -7.41 -2.38
CA LEU A 233 -8.74 -7.00 -2.89
C LEU A 233 -7.74 -8.17 -3.09
N SER A 234 -8.25 -9.41 -3.20
CA SER A 234 -7.44 -10.61 -3.40
C SER A 234 -6.87 -10.62 -4.81
N LEU A 235 -5.54 -10.75 -4.93
CA LEU A 235 -4.85 -10.98 -6.21
C LEU A 235 -4.84 -12.46 -6.62
N GLU A 236 -5.42 -13.34 -5.80
CA GLU A 236 -5.60 -14.76 -6.11
C GLU A 236 -6.93 -15.00 -6.82
N THR A 237 -7.04 -16.11 -7.54
CA THR A 237 -8.29 -16.47 -8.21
C THR A 237 -9.43 -16.72 -7.19
N PRO A 238 -10.71 -16.62 -7.60
CA PRO A 238 -11.83 -16.87 -6.70
C PRO A 238 -11.78 -18.24 -6.01
N GLU A 239 -11.20 -19.25 -6.66
CA GLU A 239 -11.04 -20.62 -6.14
C GLU A 239 -10.03 -20.70 -5.00
N LYS A 240 -9.00 -19.84 -5.03
CA LYS A 240 -7.95 -19.77 -4.01
C LYS A 240 -8.24 -18.76 -2.90
N THR A 241 -9.16 -17.83 -3.14
CA THR A 241 -9.56 -16.83 -2.13
C THR A 241 -10.47 -17.49 -1.10
N THR A 242 -9.95 -17.78 0.10
CA THR A 242 -10.68 -18.50 1.15
C THR A 242 -11.73 -17.62 1.85
N THR A 243 -12.72 -18.26 2.46
CA THR A 243 -13.76 -17.57 3.24
C THR A 243 -13.15 -16.82 4.44
N GLU A 244 -12.17 -17.41 5.15
CA GLU A 244 -11.47 -16.76 6.26
C GLU A 244 -10.64 -15.55 5.83
N TYR A 245 -10.16 -15.51 4.57
CA TYR A 245 -9.50 -14.34 4.00
C TYR A 245 -10.49 -13.23 3.64
N ALA A 246 -11.64 -13.59 3.06
CA ALA A 246 -12.59 -12.66 2.47
C ALA A 246 -13.47 -11.94 3.50
N LEU A 247 -14.03 -12.66 4.49
CA LEU A 247 -14.98 -12.10 5.46
C LEU A 247 -14.44 -10.88 6.23
N PRO A 248 -13.25 -10.92 6.87
CA PRO A 248 -12.71 -9.75 7.57
C PRO A 248 -12.52 -8.54 6.66
N ARG A 249 -12.14 -8.76 5.39
CA ARG A 249 -11.90 -7.67 4.43
C ARG A 249 -13.18 -6.99 3.99
N ILE A 250 -14.21 -7.77 3.66
CA ILE A 250 -15.53 -7.23 3.31
C ILE A 250 -16.15 -6.55 4.53
N ALA A 251 -16.05 -7.15 5.72
CA ALA A 251 -16.53 -6.55 6.96
C ALA A 251 -15.83 -5.21 7.26
N ASN A 252 -14.50 -5.14 7.10
CA ASN A 252 -13.75 -3.90 7.29
C ASN A 252 -14.20 -2.81 6.31
N HIS A 253 -14.42 -3.17 5.03
CA HIS A 253 -14.95 -2.24 4.04
C HIS A 253 -16.32 -1.70 4.46
N LEU A 254 -17.30 -2.57 4.71
CA LEU A 254 -18.66 -2.16 5.06
C LEU A 254 -18.72 -1.34 6.34
N ARG A 255 -17.93 -1.71 7.37
CA ARG A 255 -17.89 -0.99 8.65
C ARG A 255 -17.18 0.35 8.54
N SER A 256 -16.30 0.53 7.56
CA SER A 256 -15.58 1.80 7.35
C SER A 256 -16.39 2.85 6.60
N ILE A 257 -17.46 2.44 5.90
CA ILE A 257 -18.35 3.39 5.22
C ILE A 257 -19.03 4.30 6.24
N GLY A 258 -18.99 5.61 6.00
CA GLY A 258 -19.70 6.59 6.83
C GLY A 258 -18.89 7.13 8.01
N VAL A 259 -17.67 6.63 8.27
CA VAL A 259 -16.88 7.04 9.44
C VAL A 259 -16.43 8.50 9.36
N PHE A 260 -15.94 8.95 8.19
CA PHE A 260 -15.52 10.34 7.96
C PHE A 260 -16.44 11.14 7.04
N GLY A 261 -17.45 10.48 6.47
CA GLY A 261 -18.38 11.09 5.53
C GLY A 261 -19.16 10.03 4.76
N PRO A 262 -20.23 10.45 4.05
CA PRO A 262 -21.08 9.53 3.34
C PRO A 262 -20.36 8.86 2.17
N GLY A 263 -20.63 7.57 1.96
CA GLY A 263 -20.40 6.90 0.68
C GLY A 263 -18.98 6.45 0.35
N PHE A 264 -18.02 6.51 1.29
CA PHE A 264 -16.68 5.93 1.08
C PHE A 264 -16.18 5.18 2.31
N ALA A 265 -15.39 4.13 2.07
CA ALA A 265 -14.75 3.30 3.10
C ALA A 265 -13.29 3.68 3.36
N CYS A 266 -12.58 4.22 2.37
CA CYS A 266 -11.14 4.42 2.43
C CYS A 266 -10.71 5.87 2.19
N VAL A 267 -9.53 6.20 2.68
CA VAL A 267 -8.81 7.44 2.40
C VAL A 267 -7.41 7.12 1.86
N ILE A 268 -6.79 8.11 1.22
CA ILE A 268 -5.39 8.07 0.78
C ILE A 268 -4.68 9.36 1.23
N PRO A 269 -3.42 9.29 1.70
CA PRO A 269 -2.60 10.46 1.92
C PRO A 269 -2.30 11.17 0.59
N LYS A 270 -2.28 12.51 0.59
CA LYS A 270 -1.76 13.27 -0.55
C LYS A 270 -0.25 13.04 -0.73
N TRP A 271 0.23 13.36 -1.92
CA TRP A 271 1.66 13.42 -2.28
C TRP A 271 2.40 12.07 -2.32
N GLY A 272 1.70 10.96 -2.53
CA GLY A 272 2.34 9.66 -2.78
C GLY A 272 2.18 8.64 -1.64
N GLY A 273 1.03 8.65 -0.96
CA GLY A 273 0.63 7.56 -0.08
C GLY A 273 1.43 7.47 1.22
N LEU A 274 1.86 6.26 1.59
CA LEU A 274 2.51 6.00 2.88
C LEU A 274 3.90 6.65 3.01
N ALA A 275 4.55 7.03 1.90
CA ALA A 275 5.79 7.81 1.92
C ALA A 275 5.66 9.08 2.78
N GLU A 276 4.49 9.74 2.73
CA GLU A 276 4.25 10.96 3.49
C GLU A 276 4.14 10.67 4.99
N ILE A 277 3.50 9.56 5.36
CA ILE A 277 3.43 9.11 6.75
C ILE A 277 4.84 8.80 7.28
N SER A 278 5.67 8.11 6.50
CA SER A 278 7.07 7.84 6.88
C SER A 278 7.86 9.13 7.09
N GLN A 279 7.79 10.07 6.15
CA GLN A 279 8.51 11.35 6.26
C GLN A 279 8.07 12.18 7.45
N VAL A 280 6.76 12.29 7.69
CA VAL A 280 6.21 13.04 8.83
C VAL A 280 6.61 12.39 10.16
N ALA A 281 6.58 11.06 10.24
CA ALA A 281 7.04 10.30 11.40
C ALA A 281 8.53 10.52 11.66
N CYS A 282 9.36 10.49 10.60
CA CYS A 282 10.78 10.77 10.69
C CYS A 282 11.06 12.22 11.12
N ARG A 283 10.29 13.18 10.61
CA ARG A 283 10.39 14.58 11.05
C ARG A 283 10.08 14.74 12.53
N ALA A 284 9.07 14.05 13.05
CA ALA A 284 8.75 14.10 14.48
C ALA A 284 9.92 13.60 15.34
N GLN A 285 10.60 12.54 14.91
CA GLN A 285 11.81 12.01 15.55
C GLN A 285 12.95 13.03 15.50
N ALA A 286 13.21 13.66 14.36
CA ALA A 286 14.25 14.69 14.25
C ALA A 286 13.98 15.89 15.18
N VAL A 287 12.72 16.30 15.28
CA VAL A 287 12.23 17.34 16.21
C VAL A 287 12.28 16.89 17.68
N GLY A 288 12.39 15.58 17.93
CA GLY A 288 12.71 14.97 19.22
C GLY A 288 14.21 14.85 19.52
N GLY A 289 15.08 15.29 18.61
CA GLY A 289 16.53 15.34 18.81
C GLY A 289 17.32 14.15 18.22
N GLY A 290 16.71 13.23 17.48
CA GLY A 290 17.51 12.23 16.76
C GLY A 290 18.15 12.75 15.50
N ILE A 291 19.14 11.98 15.03
CA ILE A 291 19.95 12.30 13.87
C ILE A 291 19.57 11.38 12.72
N TYR A 292 19.33 11.98 11.55
CA TYR A 292 19.00 11.28 10.31
C TYR A 292 20.17 11.32 9.33
N VAL A 293 20.47 10.17 8.73
CA VAL A 293 21.53 10.06 7.70
C VAL A 293 21.07 9.17 6.55
N LEU A 294 20.78 9.78 5.39
CA LEU A 294 20.47 9.07 4.15
C LEU A 294 21.76 8.73 3.38
N GLY A 295 21.68 7.75 2.49
CA GLY A 295 22.82 7.22 1.73
C GLY A 295 23.81 6.40 2.57
N GLN A 296 23.44 6.05 3.80
CA GLN A 296 24.28 5.35 4.75
C GLN A 296 23.51 4.14 5.33
N GLY A 297 23.95 2.93 5.00
CA GLY A 297 23.36 1.69 5.49
C GLY A 297 24.16 1.09 6.65
N VAL A 298 23.63 0.02 7.25
CA VAL A 298 24.39 -0.82 8.19
C VAL A 298 25.10 -1.92 7.39
N ALA A 299 26.43 -1.91 7.38
CA ALA A 299 27.25 -2.86 6.63
C ALA A 299 27.55 -4.15 7.40
N SER A 300 27.80 -4.05 8.70
CA SER A 300 28.00 -5.20 9.59
C SER A 300 27.62 -4.87 11.03
N VAL A 301 27.25 -5.89 11.81
CA VAL A 301 26.99 -5.76 13.24
C VAL A 301 27.92 -6.71 14.00
N ASN A 302 28.52 -6.21 15.07
CA ASN A 302 29.32 -6.99 16.00
C ASN A 302 28.64 -6.99 17.37
N THR A 303 28.26 -8.20 17.79
CA THR A 303 27.54 -8.50 19.03
C THR A 303 28.47 -8.90 20.17
N ASP A 304 29.78 -8.96 19.94
CA ASP A 304 30.72 -9.19 21.03
C ASP A 304 30.64 -8.03 22.03
N PRO A 305 30.62 -8.31 23.35
CA PRO A 305 30.56 -7.27 24.35
C PRO A 305 31.77 -6.34 24.18
N ASP A 306 31.50 -5.04 24.05
CA ASP A 306 32.52 -4.03 23.80
C ASP A 306 33.56 -4.06 24.94
N THR A 307 34.73 -4.65 24.67
CA THR A 307 35.82 -4.79 25.66
C THR A 307 36.59 -3.48 25.84
N SER A 308 36.20 -2.44 25.11
CA SER A 308 36.83 -1.13 25.15
C SER A 308 36.04 -0.17 26.06
N THR A 309 36.62 0.10 27.23
CA THR A 309 36.19 1.05 28.29
C THR A 309 35.13 0.57 29.29
N GLU A 310 35.61 0.29 30.52
CA GLU A 310 34.87 0.04 31.77
C GLU A 310 33.67 -0.90 31.62
N ALA A 311 33.91 -2.20 31.80
CA ALA A 311 32.84 -3.19 31.93
C ALA A 311 31.86 -2.72 33.01
N SER A 312 30.70 -2.22 32.59
CA SER A 312 29.59 -1.96 33.48
C SER A 312 29.17 -3.31 34.07
N GLU A 313 29.15 -3.42 35.40
CA GLU A 313 28.69 -4.64 36.08
C GLU A 313 27.19 -4.92 35.85
N ASP A 314 26.48 -3.96 35.24
CA ASP A 314 25.07 -4.03 34.93
C ASP A 314 24.85 -4.50 33.47
N ALA A 315 24.25 -5.68 33.32
CA ALA A 315 23.92 -6.27 32.00
C ALA A 315 22.94 -5.40 31.21
N SER A 316 22.21 -4.51 31.88
CA SER A 316 21.26 -3.54 31.30
C SER A 316 21.92 -2.43 30.47
N GLU A 317 23.25 -2.24 30.59
CA GLU A 317 24.00 -1.24 29.83
C GLU A 317 24.81 -1.81 28.66
N ALA A 318 24.70 -3.13 28.41
CA ALA A 318 25.42 -3.79 27.32
C ALA A 318 25.12 -3.13 25.96
N ARG A 319 26.17 -2.95 25.16
CA ARG A 319 26.12 -2.29 23.86
C ARG A 319 26.70 -3.19 22.79
N VAL A 320 26.10 -3.12 21.62
CA VAL A 320 26.58 -3.72 20.38
C VAL A 320 27.21 -2.64 19.51
N SER A 321 28.03 -3.04 18.55
CA SER A 321 28.62 -2.12 17.57
C SER A 321 28.12 -2.40 16.16
N ALA A 322 27.84 -1.35 15.40
CA ALA A 322 27.40 -1.43 14.01
C ALA A 322 28.31 -0.59 13.12
N GLN A 323 28.85 -1.19 12.06
CA GLN A 323 29.63 -0.46 11.07
C GLN A 323 28.69 0.07 9.98
N LEU A 324 28.73 1.37 9.72
CA LEU A 324 28.00 1.99 8.63
C LEU A 324 28.76 1.87 7.31
N THR A 325 28.07 2.00 6.17
CA THR A 325 28.65 1.80 4.82
C THR A 325 29.84 2.69 4.51
N GLU A 326 29.88 3.91 5.03
CA GLU A 326 30.99 4.87 4.87
C GLU A 326 32.10 4.71 5.93
N GLY A 327 32.00 3.70 6.81
CA GLY A 327 33.07 3.27 7.70
C GLY A 327 32.95 3.69 9.17
N ASP A 328 31.98 4.53 9.53
CA ASP A 328 31.73 4.89 10.94
C ASP A 328 31.30 3.67 11.77
N ASN A 329 31.90 3.50 12.94
CA ASN A 329 31.50 2.49 13.91
C ASN A 329 30.63 3.12 14.99
N ILE A 330 29.41 2.60 15.14
CA ILE A 330 28.37 3.12 16.02
C ILE A 330 28.22 2.19 17.21
N SER A 331 28.32 2.74 18.43
CA SER A 331 27.99 2.02 19.67
C SER A 331 26.52 2.27 20.05
N THR A 332 25.72 1.21 20.15
CA THR A 332 24.27 1.30 20.41
C THR A 332 23.76 0.20 21.34
N ARG A 333 22.67 0.45 22.08
CA ARG A 333 22.01 -0.59 22.89
C ARG A 333 21.05 -1.43 22.07
N TRP A 334 20.35 -0.81 21.12
CA TRP A 334 19.39 -1.47 20.24
C TRP A 334 19.69 -1.17 18.77
N ILE A 335 19.47 -2.16 17.91
CA ILE A 335 19.47 -2.01 16.46
C ILE A 335 18.11 -2.50 15.96
N ALA A 336 17.35 -1.62 15.31
CA ALA A 336 16.06 -1.92 14.70
C ALA A 336 16.13 -1.72 13.19
N GLY A 337 15.47 -2.58 12.40
CA GLY A 337 15.41 -2.40 10.94
C GLY A 337 14.53 -3.45 10.28
N SER A 338 14.60 -3.57 8.96
CA SER A 338 14.03 -4.71 8.22
C SER A 338 15.13 -5.72 7.86
N ASP A 339 14.74 -6.91 7.44
CA ASP A 339 15.66 -7.92 6.90
C ASP A 339 16.57 -7.39 5.77
N ASP A 340 16.08 -6.43 4.98
CA ASP A 340 16.84 -5.86 3.88
C ASP A 340 17.77 -4.72 4.31
N ASP A 341 17.53 -4.13 5.48
CA ASP A 341 18.30 -2.99 6.00
C ASP A 341 19.34 -3.42 7.04
N LEU A 342 19.22 -4.64 7.56
CA LEU A 342 20.17 -5.24 8.50
C LEU A 342 21.09 -6.24 7.77
N PRO A 343 22.39 -6.29 8.11
CA PRO A 343 23.30 -7.31 7.58
C PRO A 343 22.86 -8.70 8.05
N SER A 344 23.16 -9.73 7.25
CA SER A 344 22.62 -11.11 7.26
C SER A 344 22.82 -11.98 8.53
N HIS A 345 22.61 -11.43 9.73
CA HIS A 345 22.54 -12.15 11.01
C HIS A 345 21.17 -12.78 11.27
N VAL A 346 20.20 -12.51 10.40
CA VAL A 346 18.93 -13.22 10.30
C VAL A 346 19.18 -14.38 9.33
N GLU A 347 19.13 -15.63 9.81
CA GLU A 347 19.13 -16.79 8.92
C GLU A 347 18.01 -16.60 7.90
N SER A 348 18.36 -16.49 6.61
CA SER A 348 17.36 -16.33 5.56
C SER A 348 16.45 -17.56 5.60
N PRO A 349 15.16 -17.42 5.95
CA PRO A 349 14.27 -18.56 5.89
C PRO A 349 14.21 -19.03 4.43
N SER A 350 14.32 -20.34 4.23
CA SER A 350 14.39 -21.00 2.92
C SER A 350 13.07 -20.97 2.14
N THR A 351 12.21 -19.98 2.41
CA THR A 351 10.85 -19.91 1.87
C THR A 351 10.83 -19.28 0.49
N GLU A 352 9.97 -19.80 -0.38
CA GLU A 352 9.72 -19.22 -1.70
C GLU A 352 9.19 -17.78 -1.53
N ALA A 353 9.88 -16.83 -2.17
CA ALA A 353 9.46 -15.44 -2.20
C ALA A 353 8.22 -15.31 -3.09
N VAL A 354 7.19 -14.62 -2.60
CA VAL A 354 6.01 -14.27 -3.37
C VAL A 354 6.29 -12.96 -4.10
N ALA A 355 5.93 -12.89 -5.37
CA ALA A 355 6.07 -11.70 -6.20
C ALA A 355 4.70 -11.10 -6.56
N CYS A 356 4.66 -9.79 -6.77
CA CYS A 356 3.52 -9.06 -7.29
C CYS A 356 4.00 -8.13 -8.41
N SER A 357 3.40 -8.25 -9.58
CA SER A 357 3.62 -7.33 -10.70
C SER A 357 2.86 -6.04 -10.46
N ARG A 358 3.54 -4.92 -10.69
CA ARG A 358 3.00 -3.57 -10.50
C ARG A 358 3.25 -2.72 -11.72
N SER A 359 2.34 -1.80 -11.99
CA SER A 359 2.59 -0.72 -12.94
C SER A 359 2.04 0.61 -12.45
N ILE A 360 2.72 1.69 -12.86
CA ILE A 360 2.28 3.07 -12.66
C ILE A 360 2.14 3.67 -14.04
N SER A 361 0.96 4.17 -14.39
CA SER A 361 0.71 4.80 -15.69
C SER A 361 0.09 6.17 -15.52
N VAL A 362 0.58 7.16 -16.28
CA VAL A 362 0.03 8.51 -16.33
C VAL A 362 -0.91 8.61 -17.53
N ALA A 363 -2.20 8.80 -17.27
CA ALA A 363 -3.21 8.98 -18.31
C ALA A 363 -3.41 10.47 -18.64
N SER A 364 -3.63 10.77 -19.91
CA SER A 364 -3.88 12.11 -20.46
C SER A 364 -5.30 12.67 -20.23
N SER A 365 -6.03 12.10 -19.27
CA SER A 365 -7.40 12.50 -18.95
C SER A 365 -7.63 12.45 -17.46
N THR A 366 -8.50 13.35 -16.98
CA THR A 366 -8.98 13.40 -15.59
C THR A 366 -9.81 12.18 -15.17
N LEU A 367 -10.33 11.38 -16.12
CA LEU A 367 -11.20 10.22 -15.85
C LEU A 367 -12.37 10.50 -14.89
N LYS A 368 -12.96 11.72 -14.95
CA LYS A 368 -14.00 12.22 -14.03
C LYS A 368 -15.15 11.26 -13.75
N GLN A 369 -15.53 10.43 -14.72
CA GLN A 369 -16.61 9.44 -14.55
C GLN A 369 -16.34 8.40 -13.44
N LEU A 370 -15.08 8.16 -13.09
CA LEU A 370 -14.70 7.24 -12.02
C LEU A 370 -14.82 7.86 -10.62
N PHE A 371 -15.01 9.18 -10.54
CA PHE A 371 -15.08 9.96 -9.30
C PHE A 371 -16.44 10.65 -9.12
N PRO A 372 -17.57 9.93 -9.19
CA PRO A 372 -18.87 10.55 -8.97
C PRO A 372 -18.94 11.10 -7.52
N PRO A 373 -19.53 12.29 -7.30
CA PRO A 373 -19.80 12.78 -5.95
C PRO A 373 -20.57 11.75 -5.12
N LEU A 374 -20.20 11.62 -3.85
CA LEU A 374 -20.73 10.56 -2.97
C LEU A 374 -22.00 10.97 -2.22
N ALA A 375 -22.29 12.26 -2.19
CA ALA A 375 -23.53 12.83 -1.67
C ALA A 375 -23.79 14.18 -2.36
N GLU A 376 -25.02 14.66 -2.29
CA GLU A 376 -25.39 15.98 -2.83
C GLU A 376 -24.54 17.09 -2.18
N GLY A 377 -23.84 17.86 -3.02
CA GLY A 377 -22.95 18.94 -2.56
C GLY A 377 -21.60 18.51 -1.98
N ALA A 378 -21.30 17.21 -1.91
CA ALA A 378 -19.99 16.72 -1.49
C ALA A 378 -18.94 16.91 -2.60
N PRO A 379 -17.65 17.17 -2.25
CA PRO A 379 -16.58 17.17 -3.24
C PRO A 379 -16.43 15.80 -3.89
N ALA A 380 -15.88 15.78 -5.11
CA ALA A 380 -15.53 14.53 -5.77
C ALA A 380 -14.46 13.80 -4.95
N PRO A 381 -14.54 12.46 -4.84
CA PRO A 381 -13.46 11.68 -4.25
C PRO A 381 -12.20 11.78 -5.11
N ALA A 382 -11.03 11.67 -4.50
CA ALA A 382 -9.76 11.75 -5.22
C ALA A 382 -9.26 10.40 -5.74
N GLY A 383 -9.79 9.30 -5.20
CA GLY A 383 -9.42 7.93 -5.56
C GLY A 383 -10.63 7.07 -5.96
N ALA A 384 -10.38 6.06 -6.80
CA ALA A 384 -11.31 4.99 -7.13
C ALA A 384 -10.56 3.66 -7.31
N VAL A 385 -11.28 2.54 -7.15
CA VAL A 385 -10.72 1.19 -7.35
C VAL A 385 -11.46 0.53 -8.50
N VAL A 386 -10.72 0.00 -9.47
CA VAL A 386 -11.28 -0.79 -10.57
C VAL A 386 -10.79 -2.22 -10.43
N SER A 387 -11.71 -3.17 -10.35
CA SER A 387 -11.44 -4.59 -10.31
C SER A 387 -11.77 -5.21 -11.66
N PHE A 388 -10.83 -6.00 -12.17
CA PHE A 388 -10.98 -6.87 -13.33
C PHE A 388 -11.05 -8.31 -12.81
N PRO A 389 -12.25 -8.91 -12.74
CA PRO A 389 -12.41 -10.29 -12.28
C PRO A 389 -11.56 -11.27 -13.08
N ALA A 390 -11.21 -12.41 -12.46
CA ALA A 390 -10.60 -13.52 -13.19
C ALA A 390 -11.47 -13.91 -14.39
N GLY A 391 -10.87 -14.11 -15.57
CA GLY A 391 -11.63 -14.41 -16.79
C GLY A 391 -12.14 -13.19 -17.57
N SER A 392 -12.04 -11.98 -17.02
CA SER A 392 -12.67 -10.80 -17.63
C SER A 392 -11.84 -10.14 -18.74
N LEU A 393 -10.54 -10.38 -18.80
CA LEU A 393 -9.62 -9.82 -19.79
C LEU A 393 -9.21 -10.88 -20.81
N ASN A 394 -9.01 -10.45 -22.06
CA ASN A 394 -8.39 -11.28 -23.09
C ASN A 394 -6.93 -10.82 -23.27
N VAL A 395 -5.99 -11.67 -22.87
CA VAL A 395 -4.56 -11.45 -23.01
C VAL A 395 -4.02 -12.45 -24.02
N GLU A 396 -3.61 -11.96 -25.19
CA GLU A 396 -3.05 -12.78 -26.29
C GLU A 396 -3.92 -14.00 -26.67
N GLY A 397 -5.25 -13.89 -26.57
CA GLY A 397 -6.19 -14.96 -26.90
C GLY A 397 -6.54 -15.89 -25.73
N SER A 398 -5.93 -15.70 -24.55
CA SER A 398 -6.31 -16.38 -23.32
C SER A 398 -7.18 -15.49 -22.43
N THR A 399 -8.16 -16.09 -21.76
CA THR A 399 -8.91 -15.45 -20.66
C THR A 399 -8.52 -16.01 -19.30
N GLU A 400 -7.58 -16.96 -19.23
CA GLU A 400 -7.11 -17.50 -17.97
C GLU A 400 -6.14 -16.51 -17.32
N HIS A 401 -6.60 -15.83 -16.28
CA HIS A 401 -5.78 -14.93 -15.48
C HIS A 401 -6.40 -14.72 -14.09
N PRO A 402 -5.59 -14.45 -13.05
CA PRO A 402 -6.08 -13.99 -11.75
C PRO A 402 -6.66 -12.57 -11.85
N PRO A 403 -7.43 -12.11 -10.85
CA PRO A 403 -7.97 -10.76 -10.87
C PRO A 403 -6.87 -9.69 -10.91
N VAL A 404 -7.17 -8.57 -11.55
CA VAL A 404 -6.30 -7.37 -11.59
C VAL A 404 -7.03 -6.23 -10.89
N TYR A 405 -6.29 -5.44 -10.10
CA TYR A 405 -6.83 -4.20 -9.52
C TYR A 405 -6.08 -3.01 -10.08
N VAL A 406 -6.81 -1.93 -10.35
CA VAL A 406 -6.26 -0.64 -10.71
C VAL A 406 -6.76 0.41 -9.72
N PHE A 407 -5.87 1.02 -8.96
CA PHE A 407 -6.16 2.22 -8.19
C PHE A 407 -6.00 3.43 -9.09
N VAL A 408 -7.05 4.24 -9.15
CA VAL A 408 -7.14 5.40 -10.03
C VAL A 408 -7.11 6.64 -9.15
N HIS A 409 -6.04 7.42 -9.24
CA HIS A 409 -5.81 8.62 -8.43
C HIS A 409 -5.90 9.87 -9.32
N SER A 410 -6.86 10.73 -9.01
CA SER A 410 -7.01 12.03 -9.67
C SER A 410 -5.85 12.97 -9.34
N SER A 411 -5.69 14.04 -10.13
CA SER A 411 -4.69 15.08 -9.85
C SER A 411 -4.84 15.77 -8.48
N ASP A 412 -5.99 15.67 -7.82
CA ASP A 412 -6.23 16.28 -6.50
C ASP A 412 -5.35 15.66 -5.40
N THR A 413 -4.87 14.42 -5.61
CA THR A 413 -3.92 13.76 -4.72
C THR A 413 -2.55 14.45 -4.69
N GLY A 414 -2.26 15.30 -5.68
CA GLY A 414 -0.95 15.94 -5.85
C GLY A 414 0.11 15.03 -6.49
N GLU A 415 -0.26 13.82 -6.92
CA GLU A 415 0.66 12.85 -7.51
C GLU A 415 0.92 13.11 -9.00
N CYS A 416 0.09 13.93 -9.66
CA CYS A 416 0.28 14.37 -11.04
C CYS A 416 -0.37 15.75 -11.31
N PRO A 417 0.00 16.44 -12.42
CA PRO A 417 -0.60 17.70 -12.83
C PRO A 417 -2.10 17.63 -13.13
N ALA A 418 -2.78 18.77 -13.01
CA ALA A 418 -4.17 18.93 -13.43
C ALA A 418 -4.37 18.51 -14.90
N GLY A 419 -5.47 17.81 -15.18
CA GLY A 419 -5.79 17.26 -16.49
C GLY A 419 -5.29 15.82 -16.71
N GLN A 420 -4.52 15.28 -15.77
CA GLN A 420 -4.00 13.92 -15.79
C GLN A 420 -4.53 13.11 -14.60
N THR A 421 -4.33 11.80 -14.66
CA THR A 421 -4.68 10.83 -13.62
C THR A 421 -3.57 9.78 -13.55
N VAL A 422 -3.26 9.30 -12.35
CA VAL A 422 -2.31 8.19 -12.15
C VAL A 422 -3.08 6.88 -11.98
N LEU A 423 -2.64 5.84 -12.66
CA LEU A 423 -3.18 4.48 -12.61
C LEU A 423 -2.13 3.56 -12.00
N TYR A 424 -2.43 2.98 -10.84
CA TYR A 424 -1.58 1.98 -10.19
C TYR A 424 -2.22 0.61 -10.36
N ALA A 425 -1.61 -0.28 -11.15
CA ALA A 425 -2.17 -1.59 -11.44
C ALA A 425 -1.39 -2.71 -10.73
N PHE A 426 -2.10 -3.75 -10.29
CA PHE A 426 -1.56 -4.85 -9.48
C PHE A 426 -2.07 -6.21 -9.98
N ALA A 427 -1.15 -7.17 -10.11
CA ALA A 427 -1.46 -8.55 -10.48
C ALA A 427 -0.49 -9.53 -9.80
N SER A 428 -0.95 -10.75 -9.51
CA SER A 428 -0.11 -11.80 -8.91
C SER A 428 0.92 -12.45 -9.85
N PRO A 429 0.69 -12.65 -11.17
CA PRO A 429 1.69 -13.24 -12.05
C PRO A 429 2.89 -12.31 -12.21
N SER A 430 4.11 -12.85 -12.16
CA SER A 430 5.37 -12.14 -12.41
C SER A 430 5.82 -12.28 -13.86
N GLY A 431 6.87 -11.54 -14.25
CA GLY A 431 7.48 -11.63 -15.58
C GLY A 431 6.59 -11.06 -16.69
N GLU A 432 6.81 -11.57 -17.91
CA GLU A 432 6.13 -11.07 -19.11
C GLU A 432 4.61 -11.25 -19.07
N GLU A 433 4.12 -12.33 -18.43
CA GLU A 433 2.69 -12.57 -18.23
C GLU A 433 2.05 -11.46 -17.37
N GLY A 434 2.71 -11.11 -16.26
CA GLY A 434 2.28 -10.01 -15.39
C GLY A 434 2.22 -8.68 -16.13
N VAL A 435 3.27 -8.33 -16.88
CA VAL A 435 3.31 -7.08 -17.67
C VAL A 435 2.17 -7.01 -18.67
N LYS A 436 1.98 -8.07 -19.48
CA LYS A 436 0.90 -8.12 -20.48
C LYS A 436 -0.48 -8.01 -19.85
N LEU A 437 -0.68 -8.65 -18.70
CA LEU A 437 -1.95 -8.60 -17.98
C LEU A 437 -2.26 -7.20 -17.44
N LEU A 438 -1.26 -6.51 -16.87
CA LEU A 438 -1.41 -5.13 -16.40
C LEU A 438 -1.68 -4.17 -17.57
N ASP A 439 -0.94 -4.29 -18.67
CA ASP A 439 -1.17 -3.49 -19.89
C ASP A 439 -2.58 -3.71 -20.45
N ALA A 440 -3.05 -4.96 -20.49
CA ALA A 440 -4.40 -5.29 -20.92
C ALA A 440 -5.47 -4.67 -20.02
N ALA A 441 -5.29 -4.70 -18.69
CA ALA A 441 -6.22 -4.10 -17.74
C ALA A 441 -6.28 -2.58 -17.87
N VAL A 442 -5.12 -1.91 -17.98
CA VAL A 442 -5.05 -0.46 -18.20
C VAL A 442 -5.69 -0.09 -19.54
N ALA A 443 -5.41 -0.83 -20.62
CA ALA A 443 -6.03 -0.59 -21.91
C ALA A 443 -7.55 -0.78 -21.88
N ALA A 444 -8.03 -1.85 -21.23
CA ALA A 444 -9.46 -2.11 -21.06
C ALA A 444 -10.14 -1.01 -20.25
N LEU A 445 -9.53 -0.56 -19.14
CA LEU A 445 -10.01 0.58 -18.34
C LEU A 445 -10.25 1.80 -19.24
N LEU A 446 -9.22 2.22 -19.99
CA LEU A 446 -9.29 3.43 -20.80
C LEU A 446 -10.29 3.31 -21.96
N GLN A 447 -10.45 2.11 -22.53
CA GLN A 447 -11.45 1.85 -23.57
C GLN A 447 -12.87 1.91 -23.04
N SER A 448 -13.11 1.50 -21.78
CA SER A 448 -14.42 1.57 -21.12
C SER A 448 -14.84 2.99 -20.70
N ILE A 449 -13.97 3.99 -20.86
CA ILE A 449 -14.29 5.38 -20.56
C ILE A 449 -15.11 5.98 -21.72
N GLU A 450 -16.30 6.48 -21.42
CA GLU A 450 -17.15 7.11 -22.42
C GLU A 450 -16.59 8.51 -22.77
N GLY A 451 -16.39 8.79 -24.05
CA GLY A 451 -15.88 10.08 -24.51
C GLY A 451 -15.61 10.13 -26.00
N GLU A 452 -15.30 11.34 -26.51
CA GLU A 452 -15.02 11.58 -27.94
C GLU A 452 -13.74 10.86 -28.42
N SER A 453 -12.78 10.63 -27.53
CA SER A 453 -11.55 9.89 -27.82
C SER A 453 -11.09 9.10 -26.61
N THR A 454 -10.58 7.89 -26.83
CA THR A 454 -9.94 7.08 -25.77
C THR A 454 -8.75 7.83 -25.16
N PRO A 455 -8.70 7.98 -23.83
CA PRO A 455 -7.54 8.57 -23.16
C PRO A 455 -6.26 7.83 -23.51
N LYS A 456 -5.16 8.56 -23.67
CA LYS A 456 -3.84 8.00 -23.98
C LYS A 456 -2.99 7.90 -22.73
N ILE A 457 -2.16 6.86 -22.64
CA ILE A 457 -1.05 6.81 -21.69
C ILE A 457 0.06 7.74 -22.18
N LEU A 458 0.60 8.56 -21.27
CA LEU A 458 1.67 9.51 -21.54
C LEU A 458 3.04 8.95 -21.10
N TRP A 459 3.04 8.09 -20.10
CA TRP A 459 4.21 7.47 -19.50
C TRP A 459 3.76 6.29 -18.64
N SER A 460 4.55 5.23 -18.58
CA SER A 460 4.36 4.14 -17.63
C SER A 460 5.67 3.55 -17.14
N VAL A 461 5.64 2.95 -15.96
CA VAL A 461 6.68 2.06 -15.45
C VAL A 461 6.05 0.75 -14.99
N HIS A 462 6.73 -0.35 -15.26
CA HIS A 462 6.42 -1.69 -14.77
C HIS A 462 7.56 -2.16 -13.87
N TYR A 463 7.26 -2.94 -12.83
CA TYR A 463 8.25 -3.55 -11.96
C TYR A 463 7.59 -4.67 -11.14
N GLU A 464 8.42 -5.52 -10.55
CA GLU A 464 7.99 -6.56 -9.62
C GLU A 464 8.39 -6.19 -8.21
N GLN A 465 7.49 -6.40 -7.25
CA GLN A 465 7.78 -6.32 -5.83
C GLN A 465 7.72 -7.71 -5.20
N TYR A 466 8.71 -8.05 -4.40
CA TYR A 466 8.85 -9.33 -3.73
C TYR A 466 8.61 -9.17 -2.22
N SER A 467 7.98 -10.19 -1.62
CA SER A 467 7.93 -10.37 -0.18
C SER A 467 8.28 -11.80 0.15
N ARG A 468 9.02 -12.01 1.24
CA ARG A 468 9.27 -13.35 1.76
C ARG A 468 8.02 -13.83 2.49
N SER A 469 7.69 -15.11 2.33
CA SER A 469 6.58 -15.73 3.06
C SER A 469 7.04 -16.06 4.49
N GLY A 470 6.42 -15.40 5.47
CA GLY A 470 6.62 -15.65 6.90
C GLY A 470 5.86 -14.64 7.73
N ASN A 471 4.83 -15.09 8.45
CA ASN A 471 4.23 -14.36 9.59
C ASN A 471 5.12 -14.38 10.83
N ASP A 472 6.32 -14.96 10.73
CA ASP A 472 7.26 -15.08 11.82
C ASP A 472 8.21 -13.89 11.78
N ALA A 473 8.28 -13.14 12.88
CA ALA A 473 9.31 -12.14 13.08
C ALA A 473 10.68 -12.77 12.78
N PRO A 474 11.59 -12.07 12.10
CA PRO A 474 12.87 -12.66 11.72
C PRO A 474 13.61 -13.15 12.98
N ALA A 475 14.18 -14.35 12.91
CA ALA A 475 14.96 -14.90 14.00
C ALA A 475 16.26 -14.09 14.14
N THR A 476 16.24 -13.04 14.95
CA THR A 476 17.44 -12.29 15.31
C THR A 476 18.23 -13.11 16.33
N THR A 477 19.50 -13.36 16.03
CA THR A 477 20.39 -14.21 16.86
C THR A 477 20.81 -13.55 18.18
N HIS A 478 20.54 -12.26 18.36
CA HIS A 478 20.92 -11.48 19.53
C HIS A 478 19.75 -10.59 20.02
N ASP A 479 19.57 -10.47 21.33
CA ASP A 479 18.41 -9.79 21.93
C ASP A 479 18.30 -8.31 21.56
N SER A 480 19.43 -7.61 21.46
CA SER A 480 19.53 -6.19 21.08
C SER A 480 19.27 -5.87 19.61
N ILE A 481 19.18 -6.88 18.74
CA ILE A 481 18.89 -6.70 17.32
C ILE A 481 17.46 -7.13 17.11
N VAL A 482 16.66 -6.27 16.49
CA VAL A 482 15.24 -6.52 16.23
C VAL A 482 14.91 -6.17 14.79
N ALA A 483 14.22 -7.07 14.11
CA ALA A 483 13.87 -6.91 12.71
C ALA A 483 12.35 -6.91 12.55
N PHE A 484 11.84 -5.98 11.75
CA PHE A 484 10.46 -5.99 11.29
C PHE A 484 10.26 -7.07 10.23
N PRO A 485 9.04 -7.64 10.13
CA PRO A 485 8.75 -8.61 9.09
C PRO A 485 8.89 -8.00 7.69
N PRO A 486 9.00 -8.85 6.65
CA PRO A 486 9.00 -8.38 5.27
C PRO A 486 7.78 -7.52 4.93
N PRO A 487 7.91 -6.51 4.05
CA PRO A 487 6.82 -5.63 3.69
C PRO A 487 5.69 -6.40 2.99
N SER A 488 4.47 -6.21 3.46
CA SER A 488 3.27 -6.84 2.89
C SER A 488 3.02 -6.43 1.43
N LEU A 489 2.61 -7.40 0.61
CA LEU A 489 2.13 -7.17 -0.77
C LEU A 489 0.62 -6.87 -0.83
N ASP A 490 -0.07 -6.79 0.31
CA ASP A 490 -1.50 -6.47 0.37
C ASP A 490 -1.77 -5.06 -0.19
N LEU A 491 -2.95 -4.87 -0.79
CA LEU A 491 -3.38 -3.63 -1.43
C LEU A 491 -4.03 -2.65 -0.44
N LYS A 492 -4.35 -3.12 0.77
CA LYS A 492 -4.75 -2.29 1.90
C LYS A 492 -3.62 -2.21 2.92
N PHE A 493 -3.64 -1.17 3.74
CA PHE A 493 -2.77 -1.10 4.90
C PHE A 493 -3.08 -2.24 5.88
N ASP A 494 -2.02 -2.76 6.50
CA ASP A 494 -2.10 -3.81 7.50
C ASP A 494 -1.90 -3.21 8.89
N ASP A 495 -2.96 -3.22 9.70
CA ASP A 495 -2.91 -2.70 11.06
C ASP A 495 -1.95 -3.48 11.96
N SER A 496 -1.58 -4.73 11.59
CA SER A 496 -0.57 -5.52 12.32
C SER A 496 0.79 -4.81 12.39
N MET A 497 1.10 -3.93 11.42
CA MET A 497 2.32 -3.11 11.44
C MET A 497 2.43 -2.28 12.72
N LEU A 498 1.29 -1.76 13.23
CA LEU A 498 1.29 -1.00 14.48
C LEU A 498 1.53 -1.90 15.70
N ASP A 499 1.06 -3.14 15.65
CA ASP A 499 1.30 -4.12 16.71
C ASP A 499 2.79 -4.51 16.75
N HIS A 500 3.43 -4.67 15.59
CA HIS A 500 4.89 -4.88 15.51
C HIS A 500 5.66 -3.69 16.06
N VAL A 501 5.30 -2.47 15.66
CA VAL A 501 5.94 -1.24 16.16
C VAL A 501 5.76 -1.10 17.66
N ARG A 502 4.57 -1.39 18.20
CA ARG A 502 4.32 -1.38 19.64
C ARG A 502 5.19 -2.40 20.36
N THR A 503 5.20 -3.65 19.88
CA THR A 503 5.99 -4.73 20.48
C THR A 503 7.47 -4.36 20.54
N MET A 504 8.00 -3.78 19.46
CA MET A 504 9.39 -3.34 19.39
C MET A 504 9.67 -2.14 20.31
N TRP A 505 8.76 -1.18 20.36
CA TRP A 505 8.84 -0.04 21.27
C TRP A 505 8.83 -0.48 22.74
N GLU A 506 7.93 -1.39 23.14
CA GLU A 506 7.88 -1.95 24.50
C GLU A 506 9.20 -2.64 24.86
N LYS A 507 9.77 -3.41 23.93
CA LYS A 507 11.07 -4.08 24.13
C LYS A 507 12.21 -3.07 24.34
N ILE A 508 12.26 -2.00 23.54
CA ILE A 508 13.31 -0.97 23.60
C ILE A 508 13.18 -0.10 24.87
N MET A 509 11.96 0.23 25.27
CA MET A 509 11.68 1.06 26.44
C MET A 509 11.83 0.27 27.76
N GLY A 510 11.59 -1.04 27.75
CA GLY A 510 11.71 -1.88 28.96
C GLY A 510 10.79 -1.40 30.08
N ASP A 511 11.32 -1.22 31.29
CA ASP A 511 10.55 -0.75 32.46
C ASP A 511 10.02 0.69 32.31
N GLU A 512 10.57 1.47 31.39
CA GLU A 512 10.08 2.82 31.06
C GLU A 512 8.84 2.79 30.14
N ALA A 513 8.46 1.62 29.62
CA ALA A 513 7.32 1.48 28.73
C ALA A 513 6.00 1.58 29.53
N ASP A 514 5.21 2.62 29.26
CA ASP A 514 3.79 2.64 29.64
C ASP A 514 2.91 2.53 28.39
N PRO A 515 2.27 1.37 28.13
CA PRO A 515 1.44 1.14 26.96
C PRO A 515 0.30 2.16 26.80
N ASN A 516 -0.12 2.86 27.87
CA ASN A 516 -1.14 3.91 27.78
C ASN A 516 -0.64 5.14 27.02
N PHE A 517 0.66 5.36 26.94
CA PHE A 517 1.31 6.48 26.27
C PHE A 517 1.93 6.14 24.91
N PHE A 518 1.84 4.89 24.46
CA PHE A 518 2.33 4.49 23.13
C PHE A 518 1.71 5.38 22.04
N MET A 519 2.55 6.22 21.41
CA MET A 519 2.17 7.19 20.38
C MET A 519 1.02 8.12 20.78
N ARG A 520 0.84 8.40 22.08
CA ARG A 520 -0.13 9.37 22.60
C ARG A 520 0.61 10.54 23.21
N PHE A 521 0.59 11.65 22.51
CA PHE A 521 1.43 12.79 22.80
C PHE A 521 0.62 14.01 23.21
N GLU A 522 1.08 14.70 24.25
CA GLU A 522 0.54 16.02 24.61
C GLU A 522 0.94 17.06 23.55
N ASP A 523 0.21 18.17 23.49
CA ASP A 523 0.66 19.30 22.69
C ASP A 523 1.94 19.85 23.33
N ARG A 524 2.97 20.13 22.51
CA ARG A 524 4.10 20.91 23.00
C ARG A 524 3.55 22.28 23.38
N GLU A 525 3.88 22.77 24.58
CA GLU A 525 3.41 24.07 25.08
C GLU A 525 3.50 25.12 23.97
N GLU A 526 2.45 25.93 23.81
CA GLU A 526 2.54 27.14 23.00
C GLU A 526 3.68 27.95 23.62
N ILE A 527 4.74 28.18 22.85
CA ILE A 527 5.68 29.25 23.18
C ILE A 527 4.80 30.49 23.13
N ASP A 528 4.45 31.05 24.29
CA ASP A 528 3.70 32.29 24.37
C ASP A 528 4.45 33.30 23.48
N ASP A 529 3.72 34.04 22.64
CA ASP A 529 4.31 35.08 21.77
C ASP A 529 5.09 36.14 22.60
N ASP A 530 4.91 36.16 23.93
CA ASP A 530 5.62 36.97 24.91
C ASP A 530 7.08 36.51 25.20
N ASP A 531 7.49 35.30 24.79
CA ASP A 531 8.87 34.81 24.91
C ASP A 531 9.80 35.33 23.78
N TYR A 532 9.27 36.18 22.90
CA TYR A 532 10.01 36.90 21.85
C TYR A 532 10.28 38.39 22.17
N GLU A 533 10.22 38.82 23.44
CA GLU A 533 10.63 40.18 23.86
C GLU A 533 12.13 40.36 24.17
#